data_AF-A0A8E0VPM9-F1
#
_entry.id   AF-A0A8E0VPM9-F1
#
_cell.length_a   1.000
_cell.length_b   1.000
_cell.length_c   1.000
_cell.angle_alpha   90.00
_cell.angle_beta   90.00
_cell.angle_gamma   90.00
#
_symmetry.space_group_name_H-M   'P 1'
#
loop_
_entity.id
_entity.type
_entity.pdbx_description
1 polymer ?
#
loop_
_entity_poly.entity_id
_entity_poly.type
_entity_poly.pdbx_seq_one_letter_code
_entity_poly.pdbx_strand_id
1 'polypeptide(L)'
;MRVVVVFVPNFSIFLREPCRIIKHVSQEVTLSPDQFFQLANFLGQLANWCQRMLEMNIELCVFCRNNNEPFNVYTSHRARDRFGRVTCPILRQFVCPVCGGTGDRAHTIRYCPKLRNQSIVNTSARRSPVSCSSPRPSSQLVEAGLLDPSAFFP
;
A
#
# COMPACT_ATOMS: atom_id res chain seq x y z
N MET A 1 13.53 -26.36 -4.19
CA MET A 1 12.07 -26.51 -4.34
C MET A 1 11.56 -25.36 -5.20
N ARG A 2 10.99 -25.62 -6.38
CA ARG A 2 10.56 -24.59 -7.33
C ARG A 2 9.06 -24.71 -7.53
N VAL A 3 8.30 -23.72 -7.07
CA VAL A 3 6.89 -23.55 -7.37
C VAL A 3 6.81 -22.57 -8.53
N VAL A 4 6.15 -22.95 -9.63
CA VAL A 4 5.93 -22.08 -10.79
C VAL A 4 4.46 -21.71 -10.83
N VAL A 5 4.18 -20.42 -10.65
CA VAL A 5 2.83 -19.85 -10.74
C VAL A 5 2.55 -19.53 -12.19
N VAL A 6 1.47 -20.09 -12.73
CA VAL A 6 1.00 -19.83 -14.10
C VAL A 6 -0.15 -18.83 -14.02
N PHE A 7 -0.05 -17.72 -14.77
CA PHE A 7 -1.14 -16.77 -14.93
C PHE A 7 -1.58 -16.77 -16.39
N VAL A 8 -2.84 -17.12 -16.65
CA VAL A 8 -3.48 -17.04 -17.96
C VAL A 8 -4.73 -16.19 -17.84
N PRO A 9 -4.87 -15.08 -18.59
CA PRO A 9 -6.13 -14.38 -18.68
C PRO A 9 -6.99 -15.04 -19.76
N ASN A 10 -8.09 -15.66 -19.34
CA ASN A 10 -9.36 -15.79 -20.08
C ASN A 10 -9.76 -17.04 -20.87
N PHE A 11 -9.04 -18.17 -20.95
CA PHE A 11 -9.65 -19.36 -21.57
C PHE A 11 -9.34 -20.67 -20.86
N SER A 12 -10.40 -21.37 -20.42
CA SER A 12 -10.35 -22.79 -20.11
C SER A 12 -10.27 -23.56 -21.41
N ILE A 13 -9.12 -24.17 -21.69
CA ILE A 13 -8.99 -25.13 -22.79
C ILE A 13 -8.66 -26.48 -22.15
N PHE A 14 -9.67 -27.34 -22.06
CA PHE A 14 -9.47 -28.77 -21.84
C PHE A 14 -8.84 -29.35 -23.10
N LEU A 15 -7.56 -29.69 -23.06
CA LEU A 15 -6.94 -30.50 -24.10
C LEU A 15 -6.67 -31.90 -23.53
N ARG A 16 -7.45 -32.86 -24.05
CA ARG A 16 -7.17 -34.30 -23.96
C ARG A 16 -5.78 -34.57 -24.56
N GLU A 17 -5.06 -35.48 -23.89
CA GLU A 17 -3.76 -36.08 -24.19
C GLU A 17 -3.29 -36.14 -25.67
N PRO A 18 -1.96 -36.18 -25.95
CA PRO A 18 -0.84 -35.71 -25.14
C PRO A 18 -0.42 -34.34 -25.69
N CYS A 19 -0.60 -33.28 -24.91
CA CYS A 19 -0.14 -31.96 -25.32
C CYS A 19 1.38 -32.02 -25.53
N ARG A 20 1.80 -31.97 -26.80
CA ARG A 20 3.15 -31.55 -27.17
C ARG A 20 3.33 -30.14 -26.64
N ILE A 21 3.88 -30.02 -25.43
CA ILE A 21 4.44 -28.79 -24.94
C ILE A 21 5.57 -28.46 -25.90
N ILE A 22 5.29 -27.59 -26.88
CA ILE A 22 6.35 -26.94 -27.63
C ILE A 22 7.17 -26.22 -26.56
N LYS A 23 8.36 -26.76 -26.28
CA LYS A 23 9.37 -26.12 -25.45
C LYS A 23 9.80 -24.85 -26.20
N HIS A 24 9.03 -23.77 -26.09
CA HIS A 24 9.52 -22.44 -26.41
C HIS A 24 10.39 -21.95 -25.24
N VAL A 25 11.49 -22.65 -25.01
CA VAL A 25 12.59 -22.17 -24.17
C VAL A 25 13.86 -22.69 -24.81
N SER A 26 14.52 -21.83 -25.58
CA SER A 26 15.80 -22.18 -26.21
C SER A 26 16.94 -21.23 -25.83
N GLN A 27 16.68 -20.17 -25.05
CA GLN A 27 17.73 -19.26 -24.60
C GLN A 27 17.47 -18.84 -23.15
N GLU A 28 18.39 -19.24 -22.27
CA GLU A 28 18.56 -18.62 -20.96
C GLU A 28 19.05 -17.19 -21.18
N VAL A 29 18.18 -16.22 -20.94
CA VAL A 29 18.55 -14.80 -21.03
C VAL A 29 19.23 -14.43 -19.71
N THR A 30 20.55 -14.23 -19.75
CA THR A 30 21.28 -13.65 -18.62
C THR A 30 21.02 -12.16 -18.56
N LEU A 31 20.14 -11.73 -17.65
CA LEU A 31 19.88 -10.32 -17.39
C LEU A 31 20.98 -9.75 -16.49
N SER A 32 21.54 -8.59 -16.84
CA SER A 32 22.36 -7.83 -15.89
C SER A 32 21.49 -7.34 -14.72
N PRO A 33 22.09 -7.00 -13.57
CA PRO A 33 21.35 -6.47 -12.43
C PRO A 33 20.44 -5.29 -12.80
N ASP A 34 20.93 -4.37 -13.62
CA ASP A 34 20.13 -3.21 -14.08
C ASP A 34 18.93 -3.62 -14.93
N GLN A 35 19.12 -4.57 -15.85
CA GLN A 35 18.03 -5.09 -16.69
C GLN A 35 16.97 -5.80 -15.84
N PHE A 36 17.39 -6.50 -14.79
CA PHE A 36 16.47 -7.12 -13.83
C PHE A 36 15.68 -6.06 -13.04
N PHE A 37 16.33 -5.01 -12.53
CA PHE A 37 15.64 -3.91 -11.83
C PHE A 37 14.65 -3.18 -12.75
N GLN A 38 15.04 -2.92 -14.00
CA GLN A 38 14.15 -2.32 -15.00
C GLN A 38 12.93 -3.19 -15.26
N LEU A 39 13.11 -4.50 -15.43
CA LEU A 39 12.02 -5.45 -15.61
C LEU A 39 11.11 -5.50 -14.38
N ALA A 40 11.68 -5.57 -13.17
CA ALA A 40 10.90 -5.58 -11.93
C ALA A 40 10.06 -4.30 -11.77
N ASN A 41 10.64 -3.14 -12.09
CA ASN A 41 9.93 -1.87 -12.09
C ASN A 41 8.78 -1.86 -13.12
N PHE A 42 9.04 -2.34 -14.33
CA PHE A 42 8.02 -2.45 -15.37
C PHE A 42 6.86 -3.36 -14.94
N LEU A 43 7.16 -4.55 -14.43
CA LEU A 43 6.15 -5.48 -13.92
C LEU A 43 5.37 -4.89 -12.74
N GLY A 44 6.04 -4.16 -11.85
CA GLY A 44 5.41 -3.42 -10.77
C GLY A 44 4.46 -2.32 -11.27
N GLN A 45 4.87 -1.55 -12.28
CA GLN A 45 4.01 -0.54 -12.90
C GLN A 45 2.80 -1.17 -13.59
N LEU A 46 3.01 -2.27 -14.33
CA LEU A 46 1.95 -3.02 -14.99
C LEU A 46 0.95 -3.58 -13.98
N ALA A 47 1.44 -4.19 -12.89
CA ALA A 47 0.59 -4.70 -11.82
C ALA A 47 -0.27 -3.59 -11.20
N ASN A 48 0.34 -2.45 -10.88
CA ASN A 48 -0.40 -1.28 -10.36
C ASN A 48 -1.44 -0.77 -11.36
N TRP A 49 -1.12 -0.74 -12.66
CA TRP A 49 -2.05 -0.33 -13.70
C TRP A 49 -3.24 -1.29 -13.80
N CYS A 50 -2.99 -2.59 -13.90
CA CYS A 50 -4.02 -3.62 -13.91
C CYS A 50 -4.91 -3.55 -12.67
N GLN A 51 -4.31 -3.39 -11.48
CA GLN A 51 -5.04 -3.26 -10.23
C GLN A 51 -5.95 -2.02 -10.22
N ARG A 52 -5.45 -0.85 -10.68
CA ARG A 52 -6.27 0.36 -10.81
C ARG A 52 -7.43 0.18 -11.78
N MET A 53 -7.21 -0.51 -12.90
CA MET A 53 -8.25 -0.82 -13.88
C MET A 53 -9.35 -1.71 -13.29
N LEU A 54 -8.99 -2.71 -12.48
CA LEU A 54 -9.95 -3.59 -11.79
C LEU A 54 -10.75 -2.85 -10.69
N GLU A 55 -10.18 -1.78 -10.11
CA GLU A 55 -10.76 -1.04 -8.99
C GLU A 55 -11.58 0.20 -9.40
N MET A 56 -11.69 0.53 -10.70
CA MET A 56 -12.25 1.82 -11.17
C MET A 56 -13.69 2.12 -10.73
N ASN A 57 -14.47 1.10 -10.37
CA ASN A 57 -15.88 1.23 -9.96
C ASN A 57 -16.17 0.58 -8.60
N ILE A 58 -15.15 0.36 -7.77
CA ILE A 58 -15.30 -0.31 -6.49
C ILE A 58 -15.12 0.71 -5.36
N GLU A 59 -16.10 0.81 -4.47
CA GLU A 59 -15.91 1.53 -3.22
C GLU A 59 -14.93 0.75 -2.34
N LEU A 60 -13.79 1.39 -2.02
CA LEU A 60 -12.71 0.76 -1.27
C LEU A 60 -12.19 1.61 -0.10
N CYS A 61 -11.54 0.94 0.84
CA CYS A 61 -10.84 1.54 1.95
C CYS A 61 -9.40 1.87 1.55
N VAL A 62 -9.13 3.14 1.30
CA VAL A 62 -7.79 3.64 0.96
C VAL A 62 -6.76 3.35 2.06
N PHE A 63 -7.19 3.33 3.33
CA PHE A 63 -6.31 3.02 4.45
C PHE A 63 -5.80 1.57 4.38
N CYS A 64 -6.71 0.60 4.28
CA CYS A 64 -6.36 -0.81 4.14
C CYS A 64 -5.58 -1.09 2.85
N ARG A 65 -5.98 -0.46 1.73
CA ARG A 65 -5.29 -0.60 0.44
C ARG A 65 -3.82 -0.14 0.52
N ASN A 66 -3.56 0.98 1.20
CA ASN A 66 -2.20 1.49 1.38
C ASN A 66 -1.36 0.64 2.34
N ASN A 67 -2.01 -0.07 3.27
CA ASN A 67 -1.35 -1.01 4.18
C ASN A 67 -1.17 -2.41 3.56
N ASN A 68 -1.42 -2.55 2.26
CA ASN A 68 -1.32 -3.83 1.54
C ASN A 68 -2.21 -4.93 2.12
N GLU A 69 -3.34 -4.56 2.71
CA GLU A 69 -4.38 -5.52 3.08
C GLU A 69 -4.88 -6.27 1.83
N PRO A 70 -5.41 -7.49 1.97
CA PRO A 70 -5.88 -8.25 0.82
C PRO A 70 -7.12 -7.62 0.18
N PHE A 71 -7.33 -7.91 -1.11
CA PHE A 71 -8.42 -7.34 -1.93
C PHE A 71 -9.77 -7.40 -1.23
N ASN A 72 -10.15 -8.59 -0.75
CA ASN A 72 -11.41 -8.81 -0.03
C ASN A 72 -11.59 -7.93 1.21
N VAL A 73 -10.51 -7.54 1.89
CA VAL A 73 -10.56 -6.69 3.08
C VAL A 73 -10.75 -5.24 2.67
N TYR A 74 -9.91 -4.68 1.80
CA TYR A 74 -10.03 -3.27 1.48
C TYR A 74 -11.22 -2.93 0.58
N THR A 75 -11.82 -3.88 -0.14
CA THR A 75 -13.06 -3.65 -0.89
C THR A 75 -14.33 -3.88 -0.09
N SER A 76 -14.24 -4.35 1.16
CA SER A 76 -15.42 -4.64 2.00
C SER A 76 -16.03 -3.40 2.66
N HIS A 77 -15.30 -2.28 2.71
CA HIS A 77 -15.71 -1.08 3.44
C HIS A 77 -15.03 0.17 2.89
N ARG A 78 -15.52 1.34 3.31
CA ARG A 78 -14.88 2.64 3.06
C ARG A 78 -14.04 3.06 4.27
N ALA A 79 -13.04 3.90 4.05
CA ALA A 79 -12.25 4.47 5.15
C ALA A 79 -13.12 5.38 6.05
N ARG A 80 -13.99 6.18 5.43
CA ARG A 80 -14.93 7.09 6.09
C ARG A 80 -16.29 7.06 5.40
N ASP A 81 -17.34 7.32 6.16
CA ASP A 81 -18.69 7.51 5.63
C ASP A 81 -18.93 8.94 5.09
N ARG A 82 -20.13 9.16 4.56
CA ARG A 82 -20.59 10.47 4.07
C ARG A 82 -20.66 11.57 5.14
N PHE A 83 -20.69 11.18 6.41
CA PHE A 83 -20.71 12.10 7.55
C PHE A 83 -19.30 12.37 8.10
N GLY A 84 -18.26 11.82 7.46
CA GLY A 84 -16.87 11.99 7.85
C GLY A 84 -16.42 11.11 9.01
N ARG A 85 -17.25 10.18 9.48
CA ARG A 85 -16.91 9.24 10.56
C ARG A 85 -16.07 8.09 10.01
N VAL A 86 -15.10 7.62 10.78
CA VAL A 86 -14.27 6.48 10.38
C VAL A 86 -15.07 5.18 10.42
N THR A 87 -15.17 4.50 9.28
CA THR A 87 -15.87 3.21 9.15
C THR A 87 -14.92 2.02 9.07
N CYS A 88 -13.63 2.24 8.80
CA CYS A 88 -12.64 1.17 8.71
C CYS A 88 -12.41 0.49 10.07
N PRO A 89 -12.63 -0.84 10.19
CA PRO A 89 -12.50 -1.54 11.47
C PRO A 89 -11.08 -1.50 12.02
N ILE A 90 -10.06 -1.59 11.15
CA ILE A 90 -8.65 -1.51 11.54
C ILE A 90 -8.34 -0.11 12.10
N LEU A 91 -8.69 0.95 11.36
CA LEU A 91 -8.41 2.31 11.81
C LEU A 91 -9.19 2.66 13.08
N ARG A 92 -10.41 2.15 13.26
CA ARG A 92 -11.21 2.40 14.47
C ARG A 92 -10.57 1.90 15.76
N GLN A 93 -9.78 0.82 15.69
CA GLN A 93 -9.05 0.28 16.83
C GLN A 93 -7.81 1.11 17.18
N PHE A 94 -7.33 1.93 16.25
CA PHE A 94 -6.19 2.81 16.48
C PHE A 94 -6.57 3.94 17.44
N VAL A 95 -5.76 4.11 18.49
CA VAL A 95 -5.85 5.22 19.43
C VAL A 95 -4.71 6.18 19.14
N CYS A 96 -5.02 7.43 18.79
CA CYS A 96 -3.99 8.44 18.58
C CYS A 96 -3.22 8.69 19.90
N PRO A 97 -1.90 8.48 19.96
CA PRO A 97 -1.14 8.66 21.21
C PRO A 97 -1.05 10.12 21.67
N VAL A 98 -1.31 11.08 20.77
CA VAL A 98 -1.24 12.52 21.09
C VAL A 98 -2.55 13.05 21.67
N CYS A 99 -3.68 12.62 21.11
CA CYS A 99 -4.98 13.22 21.43
C CYS A 99 -6.02 12.23 21.95
N GLY A 100 -5.70 10.93 21.98
CA GLY A 100 -6.62 9.86 22.39
C GLY A 100 -7.76 9.58 21.40
N GLY A 101 -7.75 10.17 20.20
CA GLY A 101 -8.80 9.95 19.21
C GLY A 101 -8.85 8.49 18.74
N THR A 102 -10.03 7.88 18.82
CA THR A 102 -10.31 6.48 18.45
C THR A 102 -11.75 6.34 17.91
N GLY A 103 -12.14 5.14 17.45
CA GLY A 103 -13.47 4.87 16.90
C GLY A 103 -13.83 5.79 15.73
N ASP A 104 -14.96 6.49 15.83
CA ASP A 104 -15.46 7.42 14.80
C ASP A 104 -14.48 8.57 14.49
N ARG A 105 -13.62 8.91 15.45
CA ARG A 105 -12.62 10.00 15.34
C ARG A 105 -11.19 9.48 15.18
N ALA A 106 -11.00 8.19 14.92
CA ALA A 106 -9.68 7.62 14.79
C ALA A 106 -8.87 8.25 13.65
N HIS A 107 -7.56 8.34 13.83
CA HIS A 107 -6.64 8.88 12.83
C HIS A 107 -5.21 8.51 13.21
N THR A 108 -4.34 8.32 12.19
CA THR A 108 -2.90 8.19 12.42
C THR A 108 -2.30 9.49 12.94
N ILE A 109 -1.15 9.42 13.60
CA ILE A 109 -0.41 10.57 14.17
C ILE A 109 -0.26 11.73 13.18
N ARG A 110 0.05 11.44 11.91
CA ARG A 110 0.22 12.43 10.84
C ARG A 110 -1.02 13.32 10.62
N TYR A 111 -2.21 12.78 10.86
CA TYR A 111 -3.47 13.47 10.67
C TYR A 111 -4.07 13.94 12.00
N CYS A 112 -3.28 13.97 13.07
CA CYS A 112 -3.73 14.46 14.36
C CYS A 112 -4.08 15.95 14.31
N PRO A 113 -5.32 16.35 14.70
CA PRO A 113 -5.73 17.75 14.69
C PRO A 113 -4.93 18.59 15.68
N LYS A 114 -4.48 18.02 16.81
CA LYS A 114 -3.63 18.74 17.78
C LYS A 114 -2.27 19.15 17.17
N LEU A 115 -1.63 18.27 16.40
CA LEU A 115 -0.36 18.57 15.71
C LEU A 115 -0.56 19.57 14.56
N ARG A 116 -1.64 19.41 13.78
CA ARG A 116 -1.96 20.36 12.70
C ARG A 116 -2.18 21.77 13.23
N ASN A 117 -2.86 21.91 14.36
CA ASN A 117 -3.14 23.23 14.93
C ASN A 117 -1.90 23.90 15.55
N GLN A 118 -0.95 23.14 16.09
CA GLN A 118 0.35 23.69 16.55
C GLN A 118 1.17 24.28 15.39
N SER A 119 1.03 23.74 14.17
CA SER A 119 1.73 24.26 12.99
C SER A 119 1.17 25.58 12.45
N ILE A 120 -0.04 25.98 12.86
CA ILE A 120 -0.69 27.23 12.44
C ILE A 120 -0.33 28.39 13.38
N VAL A 121 0.00 28.09 14.65
CA VAL A 121 0.36 29.13 15.64
C VAL A 121 1.83 29.56 15.54
N ASN A 122 2.69 28.77 14.88
CA ASN A 122 4.14 29.04 14.80
C ASN A 122 4.64 29.64 13.48
N THR A 123 3.77 30.13 12.58
CA THR A 123 4.21 30.77 11.32
C THR A 123 4.37 32.29 11.46
N SER A 124 5.38 32.70 12.21
CA SER A 124 6.05 34.01 12.05
C SER A 124 7.56 33.87 11.87
N ALA A 125 8.07 32.71 11.43
CA ALA A 125 9.45 32.58 10.98
C ALA A 125 9.65 31.42 10.00
N ARG A 126 10.02 31.78 8.77
CA ARG A 126 10.71 30.99 7.73
C ARG A 126 10.00 29.74 7.20
N ARG A 127 9.38 29.88 6.03
CA ARG A 127 9.27 28.78 5.04
C ARG A 127 10.09 29.14 3.81
N SER A 128 11.27 28.56 3.69
CA SER A 128 11.91 28.38 2.39
C SER A 128 11.22 27.21 1.66
N PRO A 129 11.06 27.26 0.33
CA PRO A 129 10.48 26.16 -0.44
C PRO A 129 11.53 25.06 -0.59
N VAL A 130 11.36 23.93 0.10
CA VAL A 130 12.19 22.74 -0.14
C VAL A 130 11.54 21.93 -1.25
N SER A 131 12.29 21.79 -2.35
CA SER A 131 12.02 20.98 -3.53
C SER A 131 11.75 19.51 -3.16
N CYS A 132 10.71 18.96 -3.77
CA CYS A 132 10.27 17.59 -3.60
C CYS A 132 11.03 16.64 -4.53
N SER A 133 12.15 16.11 -4.06
CA SER A 133 12.85 14.98 -4.70
C SER A 133 13.57 14.14 -3.66
N SER A 134 12.81 13.35 -2.90
CA SER A 134 13.35 12.21 -2.15
C SER A 134 12.24 11.17 -1.94
N PRO A 135 12.52 9.86 -2.15
CA PRO A 135 11.59 8.80 -1.78
C PRO A 135 11.43 8.83 -0.27
N ARG A 136 10.22 9.13 0.22
CA ARG A 136 9.92 9.10 1.65
C ARG A 136 10.06 7.66 2.14
N PRO A 137 10.79 7.39 3.24
CA PRO A 137 10.77 6.07 3.84
C PRO A 137 9.33 5.80 4.28
N SER A 138 8.81 4.67 3.79
CA SER A 138 7.51 4.12 4.12
C SER A 138 7.32 4.10 5.64
N SER A 139 6.10 4.36 6.11
CA SER A 139 5.67 4.15 7.50
C SER A 139 5.87 2.71 8.02
N GLN A 140 6.39 1.82 7.17
CA GLN A 140 6.59 0.39 7.41
C GLN A 140 7.50 0.07 8.60
N LEU A 141 8.40 0.98 9.04
CA LEU A 141 9.27 0.71 10.20
C LEU A 141 8.67 1.13 11.55
N VAL A 142 7.61 1.94 11.57
CA VAL A 142 6.92 2.27 12.82
C VAL A 142 5.79 1.27 13.10
N GLU A 143 5.30 0.58 12.06
CA GLU A 143 4.10 -0.27 12.13
C GLU A 143 4.39 -1.77 12.22
N ALA A 144 5.67 -2.19 12.14
CA ALA A 144 6.10 -3.59 12.26
C ALA A 144 6.29 -4.07 13.72
N GLY A 145 5.91 -3.26 14.72
CA GLY A 145 5.95 -3.66 16.14
C GLY A 145 7.34 -3.98 16.69
N LEU A 146 8.41 -3.53 16.03
CA LEU A 146 9.80 -3.87 16.40
C LEU A 146 10.52 -2.84 17.26
N LEU A 147 9.84 -1.75 17.66
CA LEU A 147 10.40 -0.75 18.56
C LEU A 147 9.47 -0.60 19.76
N ASP A 148 10.02 -0.96 20.92
CA ASP A 148 9.43 -0.77 22.24
C ASP A 148 9.03 0.71 22.41
N PRO A 149 7.76 1.04 22.73
CA PRO A 149 7.30 2.42 22.94
C PRO A 149 8.10 3.20 23.99
N SER A 150 8.87 2.48 24.81
CA SER A 150 9.73 3.01 25.87
C SER A 150 11.04 3.64 25.36
N ALA A 151 11.44 3.39 24.10
CA ALA A 151 12.73 3.82 23.57
C ALA A 151 12.77 5.27 23.02
N PHE A 152 11.65 6.00 23.07
CA PHE A 152 11.50 7.32 22.42
C PHE A 152 11.24 8.49 23.38
N PHE A 153 11.33 8.28 24.69
CA PHE A 153 11.28 9.36 25.67
C PHE A 153 12.50 9.27 26.61
N PRO A 154 13.26 10.36 26.80
CA PRO A 154 14.23 10.46 27.89
C PRO A 154 13.54 10.57 29.26
#